data_AF-A0A9R0U0K5-F1
#
_entry.id   AF-A0A9R0U0K5-F1
#
_cell.length_a   1.000
_cell.length_b   1.000
_cell.length_c   1.000
_cell.angle_alpha   90.00
_cell.angle_beta   90.00
_cell.angle_gamma   90.00
#
_symmetry.space_group_name_H-M   'P 1'
#
loop_
_entity.id
_entity.type
_entity.pdbx_description
1 polymer ?
#
loop_
_entity_poly.entity_id
_entity_poly.type
_entity_poly.pdbx_seq_one_letter_code
_entity_poly.pdbx_strand_id
1 'polypeptide(L)'
;MLAVFDQTVAKCPEGLRSPPAAGAAAGASANKNPLVPRMFGSVNDIFCLFQGHVENIGNLKQHYGLSKTANEVTILIEAYRTLRDRGPLPASQVVRDLSGRFAFILYDTVSKSTFVAADADGSIPFFWGVDSEDHLVFSDDNELLKAGCGNSFAPFPKGCFYTTSGGLQSFEHPLNELKAVPRVDSQGQMCGSTFKVDSEAKKDSGIPRVGSAADWSNHF
;
A
#
# COMPACT_ATOMS: atom_id res chain seq x y z
N MET A 1 -5.61 6.25 -10.45
CA MET A 1 -4.38 5.58 -10.00
C MET A 1 -4.51 4.13 -10.40
N LEU A 2 -3.54 3.52 -11.07
CA LEU A 2 -3.53 2.09 -11.39
C LEU A 2 -2.09 1.58 -11.31
N ALA A 3 -1.87 0.50 -10.59
CA ALA A 3 -0.62 -0.24 -10.61
C ALA A 3 -0.92 -1.75 -10.60
N VAL A 4 -0.09 -2.51 -11.31
CA VAL A 4 -0.15 -3.97 -11.39
C VAL A 4 1.26 -4.47 -11.11
N PHE A 5 1.39 -5.37 -10.14
CA PHE A 5 2.67 -5.94 -9.73
C PHE A 5 2.62 -7.45 -9.85
N ASP A 6 3.58 -8.03 -10.55
CA ASP A 6 3.75 -9.47 -10.57
C ASP A 6 4.23 -10.02 -9.21
N GLN A 7 4.17 -11.34 -9.06
CA GLN A 7 4.52 -12.03 -7.81
C GLN A 7 6.00 -11.90 -7.42
N THR A 8 6.87 -11.59 -8.38
CA THR A 8 8.29 -11.36 -8.09
C THR A 8 8.49 -10.01 -7.38
N VAL A 9 7.56 -9.07 -7.56
CA VAL A 9 7.58 -7.74 -6.93
C VAL A 9 6.67 -7.66 -5.71
N ALA A 10 5.45 -8.22 -5.77
CA ALA A 10 4.48 -8.11 -4.68
C ALA A 10 3.68 -9.41 -4.51
N LYS A 11 3.70 -9.96 -3.30
CA LYS A 11 2.92 -11.14 -2.94
C LYS A 11 1.46 -10.76 -2.71
N CYS A 12 0.56 -11.49 -3.34
CA CYS A 12 -0.87 -11.38 -3.09
C CYS A 12 -1.21 -11.91 -1.68
N PRO A 13 -1.89 -11.13 -0.83
CA PRO A 13 -2.37 -11.64 0.45
C PRO A 13 -3.39 -12.76 0.24
N GLU A 14 -3.24 -13.87 0.97
CA GLU A 14 -4.07 -15.08 0.79
C GLU A 14 -5.57 -14.79 0.89
N GLY A 15 -5.99 -13.95 1.84
CA GLY A 15 -7.39 -13.61 2.05
C GLY A 15 -8.05 -12.83 0.90
N LEU A 16 -7.28 -12.25 -0.01
CA LEU A 16 -7.83 -11.48 -1.14
C LEU A 16 -8.33 -12.38 -2.27
N ARG A 17 -7.85 -13.63 -2.34
CA ARG A 17 -8.21 -14.59 -3.38
C ARG A 17 -9.60 -15.16 -3.12
N SER A 18 -10.46 -15.06 -4.13
CA SER A 18 -11.77 -15.71 -4.16
C SER A 18 -11.76 -16.83 -5.19
N PRO A 19 -12.56 -17.90 -4.99
CA PRO A 19 -12.82 -18.84 -6.07
C PRO A 19 -13.41 -18.10 -7.28
N PRO A 20 -13.05 -18.47 -8.52
CA PRO A 20 -13.51 -17.79 -9.72
C PRO A 20 -15.04 -17.93 -9.84
N ALA A 21 -15.74 -16.80 -9.90
CA ALA A 21 -17.14 -16.76 -10.29
C ALA A 21 -17.26 -16.71 -11.82
N ALA A 22 -18.28 -17.38 -12.38
CA ALA A 22 -18.56 -17.35 -13.80
C ALA A 22 -18.84 -15.91 -14.26
N GLY A 23 -18.15 -15.51 -15.33
CA GLY A 23 -17.92 -14.12 -15.75
C GLY A 23 -19.13 -13.18 -15.76
N ALA A 24 -18.89 -11.95 -15.33
CA ALA A 24 -19.67 -10.78 -15.71
C ALA A 24 -18.70 -9.67 -16.14
N ALA A 25 -18.58 -9.45 -17.45
CA ALA A 25 -17.86 -8.31 -17.99
C ALA A 25 -18.78 -7.07 -17.88
N ALA A 26 -18.39 -6.12 -17.03
CA ALA A 26 -18.99 -4.79 -16.99
C ALA A 26 -17.95 -3.76 -17.46
N GLY A 27 -18.35 -2.91 -18.39
CA GLY A 27 -17.48 -1.86 -18.93
C GLY A 27 -17.11 -0.84 -17.84
N ALA A 28 -15.81 -0.56 -17.71
CA ALA A 28 -15.30 0.45 -16.79
C ALA A 28 -15.75 1.85 -17.25
N SER A 29 -16.64 2.50 -16.48
CA SER A 29 -16.93 3.92 -16.61
C SER A 29 -16.21 4.66 -15.50
N ALA A 30 -15.13 5.36 -15.86
CA ALA A 30 -14.31 6.10 -14.92
C ALA A 30 -15.08 7.30 -14.35
N ASN A 31 -15.74 7.13 -13.20
CA ASN A 31 -16.37 8.22 -12.48
C ASN A 31 -15.30 8.98 -11.68
N LYS A 32 -14.53 9.82 -12.37
CA LYS A 32 -13.40 10.55 -11.79
C LYS A 32 -13.94 11.77 -11.06
N ASN A 33 -13.78 11.83 -9.72
CA ASN A 33 -14.02 13.06 -8.97
C ASN A 33 -12.86 14.04 -9.24
N PRO A 34 -13.05 15.13 -10.01
CA PRO A 34 -11.96 16.00 -10.44
C PRO A 34 -11.36 16.86 -9.30
N LEU A 35 -11.97 16.82 -8.11
CA LEU A 35 -11.64 17.69 -6.99
C LEU A 35 -10.48 17.16 -6.12
N VAL A 36 -10.04 15.93 -6.32
CA VAL A 36 -8.93 15.34 -5.56
C VAL A 36 -7.63 15.44 -6.38
N PRO A 37 -6.59 16.15 -5.90
CA PRO A 37 -5.32 16.25 -6.61
C PRO A 37 -4.71 14.88 -6.86
N ARG A 38 -4.18 14.68 -8.08
CA ARG A 38 -3.41 13.50 -8.45
C ARG A 38 -2.04 13.95 -8.95
N MET A 39 -0.99 13.34 -8.43
CA MET A 39 0.37 13.61 -8.81
C MET A 39 1.09 12.33 -9.19
N PHE A 40 2.01 12.48 -10.13
CA PHE A 40 2.95 11.45 -10.52
C PHE A 40 4.32 12.10 -10.63
N GLY A 41 5.35 11.38 -10.21
CA GLY A 41 6.72 11.82 -10.37
C GLY A 41 7.69 10.69 -10.12
N SER A 42 8.93 10.94 -10.50
CA SER A 42 10.02 9.98 -10.36
C SER A 42 11.32 10.68 -10.01
N VAL A 43 12.11 10.05 -9.15
CA VAL A 43 13.46 10.50 -8.79
C VAL A 43 14.32 9.25 -8.58
N ASN A 44 15.50 9.18 -9.22
CA ASN A 44 16.44 8.05 -9.10
C ASN A 44 15.79 6.68 -9.32
N ASP A 45 15.01 6.55 -10.41
CA ASP A 45 14.32 5.31 -10.80
C ASP A 45 13.31 4.76 -9.76
N ILE A 46 12.88 5.64 -8.85
CA ILE A 46 11.77 5.43 -7.94
C ILE A 46 10.59 6.26 -8.46
N PHE A 47 9.47 5.59 -8.71
CA PHE A 47 8.24 6.17 -9.23
C PHE A 47 7.20 6.25 -8.13
N CYS A 48 6.43 7.33 -8.07
CA CYS A 48 5.36 7.49 -7.10
C CYS A 48 4.10 8.04 -7.76
N LEU A 49 2.99 7.31 -7.59
CA LEU A 49 1.64 7.80 -7.83
C LEU A 49 1.07 8.25 -6.48
N PHE A 50 0.56 9.48 -6.42
CA PHE A 50 -0.03 10.05 -5.22
C PHE A 50 -1.39 10.65 -5.55
N GLN A 51 -2.33 10.52 -4.62
CA GLN A 51 -3.63 11.15 -4.70
C GLN A 51 -4.06 11.65 -3.33
N GLY A 52 -4.55 12.88 -3.28
CA GLY A 52 -4.93 13.55 -2.03
C GLY A 52 -4.07 14.77 -1.73
N HIS A 53 -3.82 15.05 -0.46
CA HIS A 53 -3.04 16.18 0.01
C HIS A 53 -2.39 15.89 1.37
N VAL A 54 -1.15 16.34 1.54
CA VAL A 54 -0.42 16.28 2.82
C VAL A 54 -0.41 17.68 3.43
N GLU A 55 -0.90 17.78 4.66
CA GLU A 55 -1.11 19.05 5.37
C GLU A 55 0.16 19.53 6.07
N ASN A 56 1.02 18.62 6.52
CA ASN A 56 2.25 18.94 7.25
C ASN A 56 3.52 18.99 6.38
N ILE A 57 3.38 19.39 5.09
CA ILE A 57 4.49 19.48 4.11
C ILE A 57 5.69 20.28 4.63
N GLY A 58 5.47 21.38 5.35
CA GLY A 58 6.55 22.20 5.90
C GLY A 58 7.46 21.43 6.86
N ASN A 59 6.85 20.66 7.77
CA ASN A 59 7.57 19.82 8.73
C ASN A 59 8.33 18.70 8.03
N LEU A 60 7.71 18.05 7.04
CA LEU A 60 8.34 16.96 6.28
C LEU A 60 9.52 17.47 5.45
N LYS A 61 9.39 18.65 4.82
CA LYS A 61 10.51 19.28 4.09
C LYS A 61 11.70 19.54 5.00
N GLN A 62 11.46 20.07 6.20
CA GLN A 62 12.52 20.30 7.18
C GLN A 62 13.13 18.98 7.65
N HIS A 63 12.31 17.97 7.97
CA HIS A 63 12.75 16.67 8.46
C HIS A 63 13.64 15.93 7.45
N TYR A 64 13.26 15.95 6.17
CA TYR A 64 14.01 15.28 5.10
C TYR A 64 15.05 16.19 4.40
N GLY A 65 15.24 17.43 4.86
CA GLY A 65 16.20 18.36 4.27
C GLY A 65 15.90 18.77 2.81
N LEU A 66 14.61 18.84 2.46
CA LEU A 66 14.15 19.10 1.10
C LEU A 66 14.04 20.59 0.76
N SER A 67 14.11 20.90 -0.54
CA SER A 67 13.96 22.27 -1.03
C SER A 67 12.52 22.80 -0.84
N LYS A 68 12.37 24.14 -0.92
CA LYS A 68 11.05 24.79 -0.83
C LYS A 68 10.08 24.34 -1.93
N THR A 69 10.58 23.90 -3.07
CA THR A 69 9.79 23.45 -4.23
C THR A 69 9.38 21.98 -4.17
N ALA A 70 9.85 21.21 -3.18
CA ALA A 70 9.44 19.81 -3.04
C ALA A 70 7.92 19.70 -2.87
N ASN A 71 7.33 18.68 -3.49
CA ASN A 71 5.91 18.35 -3.38
C ASN A 71 5.74 17.01 -2.65
N GLU A 72 4.50 16.55 -2.51
CA GLU A 72 4.13 15.31 -1.83
C GLU A 72 4.86 14.10 -2.43
N VAL A 73 5.00 14.03 -3.75
CA VAL A 73 5.73 12.96 -4.43
C VAL A 73 7.21 12.98 -4.08
N THR A 74 7.87 14.14 -4.12
CA THR A 74 9.30 14.24 -3.74
C THR A 74 9.53 13.88 -2.27
N ILE A 75 8.61 14.30 -1.39
CA ILE A 75 8.66 13.96 0.05
C ILE A 75 8.57 12.44 0.24
N LEU A 76 7.61 11.78 -0.42
CA LEU A 76 7.42 10.33 -0.31
C LEU A 76 8.63 9.54 -0.84
N ILE A 77 9.22 9.98 -1.96
CA ILE A 77 10.41 9.32 -2.49
C ILE A 77 11.59 9.47 -1.52
N GLU A 78 11.81 10.65 -0.93
CA GLU A 78 12.92 10.84 0.02
C GLU A 78 12.68 10.10 1.35
N ALA A 79 11.43 10.03 1.80
CA ALA A 79 11.04 9.25 2.97
C ALA A 79 11.31 7.75 2.76
N TYR A 80 10.94 7.21 1.60
CA TYR A 80 11.25 5.83 1.22
C TYR A 80 12.76 5.58 1.13
N ARG A 81 13.53 6.50 0.53
CA ARG A 81 15.00 6.38 0.46
C ARG A 81 15.62 6.39 1.86
N THR A 82 15.10 7.20 2.77
CA THR A 82 15.55 7.21 4.17
C THR A 82 15.29 5.87 4.85
N LEU A 83 14.10 5.28 4.64
CA LEU A 83 13.76 3.94 5.12
C LEU A 83 14.71 2.87 4.55
N ARG A 84 15.00 2.93 3.26
CA ARG A 84 15.86 1.96 2.55
C ARG A 84 17.33 2.09 2.93
N ASP A 85 17.85 3.32 3.01
CA ASP A 85 19.29 3.60 3.04
C ASP A 85 19.84 3.88 4.47
N ARG A 86 18.98 4.22 5.45
CA ARG A 86 19.43 4.82 6.73
C ARG A 86 18.81 4.20 8.00
N GLY A 87 18.68 2.88 8.09
CA GLY A 87 17.98 2.20 9.20
C GLY A 87 18.38 2.60 10.64
N PRO A 88 17.58 2.25 11.68
CA PRO A 88 16.30 1.53 11.65
C PRO A 88 15.10 2.47 11.88
N LEU A 89 14.57 3.05 10.81
CA LEU A 89 13.28 3.75 10.85
C LEU A 89 12.17 2.77 10.45
N PRO A 90 11.16 2.47 11.28
CA PRO A 90 10.06 1.59 10.87
C PRO A 90 9.22 2.21 9.76
N ALA A 91 8.79 1.42 8.76
CA ALA A 91 7.91 1.90 7.71
C ALA A 91 6.58 2.48 8.25
N SER A 92 6.08 1.92 9.36
CA SER A 92 4.91 2.46 10.06
C SER A 92 5.11 3.89 10.57
N GLN A 93 6.32 4.24 11.01
CA GLN A 93 6.64 5.60 11.43
C GLN A 93 6.58 6.57 10.26
N VAL A 94 7.15 6.20 9.11
CA VAL A 94 7.14 7.02 7.89
C VAL A 94 5.72 7.39 7.48
N VAL A 95 4.81 6.41 7.43
CA VAL A 95 3.42 6.67 7.02
C VAL A 95 2.69 7.48 8.10
N ARG A 96 2.92 7.20 9.38
CA ARG A 96 2.29 7.91 10.50
C ARG A 96 2.70 9.39 10.58
N ASP A 97 3.89 9.74 10.10
CA ASP A 97 4.35 11.13 10.04
C ASP A 97 3.66 11.95 8.93
N LEU A 98 2.89 11.31 8.03
CA LEU A 98 2.09 12.01 7.03
C LEU A 98 0.74 12.42 7.63
N SER A 99 0.53 13.73 7.78
CA SER A 99 -0.78 14.29 8.16
C SER A 99 -1.53 14.69 6.91
N GLY A 100 -2.78 14.23 6.77
CA GLY A 100 -3.66 14.62 5.68
C GLY A 100 -4.44 13.44 5.12
N ARG A 101 -4.96 13.63 3.91
CA ARG A 101 -5.84 12.68 3.23
C ARG A 101 -5.12 12.18 2.01
N PHE A 102 -4.79 10.89 1.94
CA PHE A 102 -3.91 10.41 0.89
C PHE A 102 -4.06 8.92 0.60
N ALA A 103 -3.76 8.57 -0.65
CA ALA A 103 -3.31 7.25 -1.03
C ALA A 103 -2.09 7.40 -1.94
N PHE A 104 -1.12 6.50 -1.81
CA PHE A 104 0.03 6.47 -2.71
C PHE A 104 0.49 5.06 -3.04
N ILE A 105 1.14 4.94 -4.19
CA ILE A 105 1.84 3.75 -4.67
C ILE A 105 3.23 4.21 -5.10
N LEU A 106 4.27 3.68 -4.46
CA LEU A 106 5.65 3.91 -4.80
C LEU A 106 6.29 2.60 -5.29
N TYR A 107 7.08 2.67 -6.35
CA TYR A 107 7.85 1.54 -6.86
C TYR A 107 9.30 1.94 -7.13
N ASP A 108 10.22 1.23 -6.48
CA ASP A 108 11.66 1.32 -6.73
C ASP A 108 12.08 0.21 -7.70
N THR A 109 12.55 0.62 -8.88
CA THR A 109 12.94 -0.33 -9.93
C THR A 109 14.25 -1.05 -9.63
N VAL A 110 15.13 -0.45 -8.83
CA VAL A 110 16.45 -0.98 -8.50
C VAL A 110 16.30 -2.12 -7.49
N SER A 111 15.56 -1.88 -6.42
CA SER A 111 15.29 -2.87 -5.37
C SER A 111 14.07 -3.77 -5.67
N LYS A 112 13.38 -3.56 -6.80
CA LYS A 112 12.14 -4.26 -7.18
C LYS A 112 11.11 -4.27 -6.05
N SER A 113 11.00 -3.15 -5.35
CA SER A 113 10.20 -3.04 -4.13
C SER A 113 9.09 -2.00 -4.28
N THR A 114 7.90 -2.33 -3.76
CA THR A 114 6.76 -1.42 -3.69
C THR A 114 6.48 -0.97 -2.26
N PHE A 115 5.99 0.27 -2.11
CA PHE A 115 5.49 0.83 -0.86
C PHE A 115 4.17 1.55 -1.14
N VAL A 116 3.09 1.02 -0.58
CA VAL A 116 1.72 1.47 -0.82
C VAL A 116 1.09 1.83 0.51
N ALA A 117 0.35 2.94 0.60
CA ALA A 117 -0.40 3.26 1.81
C ALA A 117 -1.65 4.09 1.52
N ALA A 118 -2.59 4.05 2.46
CA ALA A 118 -3.78 4.90 2.50
C ALA A 118 -3.96 5.50 3.89
N ASP A 119 -4.56 6.69 3.97
CA ASP A 119 -4.82 7.38 5.25
C ASP A 119 -5.74 6.58 6.19
N ALA A 120 -5.72 6.96 7.47
CA ALA A 120 -6.51 6.31 8.53
C ALA A 120 -8.02 6.46 8.34
N ASP A 121 -8.47 7.54 7.69
CA ASP A 121 -9.88 7.83 7.50
C ASP A 121 -10.46 7.15 6.26
N GLY A 122 -9.60 6.67 5.35
CA GLY A 122 -10.00 6.15 4.03
C GLY A 122 -10.60 7.26 3.17
N SER A 123 -9.97 8.42 3.19
CA SER A 123 -10.46 9.65 2.56
C SER A 123 -10.44 9.59 1.04
N ILE A 124 -9.55 8.78 0.48
CA ILE A 124 -9.41 8.54 -0.95
C ILE A 124 -9.96 7.15 -1.26
N PRO A 125 -10.90 6.99 -2.22
CA PRO A 125 -11.28 5.68 -2.72
C PRO A 125 -10.03 4.94 -3.21
N PHE A 126 -9.72 3.81 -2.60
CA PHE A 126 -8.53 3.04 -2.91
C PHE A 126 -8.80 1.56 -2.68
N PHE A 127 -8.48 0.75 -3.68
CA PHE A 127 -8.86 -0.63 -3.81
C PHE A 127 -7.67 -1.46 -4.24
N TRP A 128 -7.76 -2.75 -3.98
CA TRP A 128 -6.77 -3.72 -4.40
C TRP A 128 -7.42 -5.06 -4.73
N GLY A 129 -6.75 -5.85 -5.56
CA GLY A 129 -7.25 -7.14 -6.00
C GLY A 129 -6.15 -8.01 -6.60
N VAL A 130 -6.53 -9.25 -6.92
CA VAL A 130 -5.67 -10.22 -7.59
C VAL A 130 -6.31 -10.54 -8.94
N ASP A 131 -5.58 -10.31 -10.02
CA ASP A 131 -6.06 -10.65 -11.36
C ASP A 131 -5.95 -12.15 -11.67
N SER A 132 -6.34 -12.57 -12.88
CA SER A 132 -6.29 -13.97 -13.31
C SER A 132 -4.87 -14.52 -13.51
N GLU A 133 -3.87 -13.66 -13.62
CA GLU A 133 -2.45 -14.00 -13.75
C GLU A 133 -1.74 -13.95 -12.39
N ASP A 134 -2.51 -13.73 -11.32
CA ASP A 134 -2.03 -13.64 -9.95
C ASP A 134 -1.05 -12.49 -9.72
N HIS A 135 -1.34 -11.36 -10.38
CA HIS A 135 -0.73 -10.07 -10.10
C HIS A 135 -1.54 -9.31 -9.06
N LEU A 136 -0.83 -8.57 -8.21
CA LEU A 136 -1.44 -7.65 -7.24
C LEU A 136 -1.77 -6.32 -7.92
N VAL A 137 -3.04 -5.97 -7.98
CA VAL A 137 -3.57 -4.79 -8.65
C VAL A 137 -4.02 -3.77 -7.59
N PHE A 138 -3.69 -2.49 -7.79
CA PHE A 138 -4.16 -1.36 -6.98
C PHE A 138 -4.83 -0.31 -7.85
N SER A 139 -5.95 0.25 -7.42
CA SER A 139 -6.58 1.38 -8.11
C SER A 139 -7.48 2.22 -7.21
N ASP A 140 -7.77 3.44 -7.64
CA ASP A 140 -8.86 4.25 -7.09
C ASP A 140 -10.21 4.02 -7.81
N ASP A 141 -10.24 3.18 -8.85
CA ASP A 141 -11.43 2.86 -9.63
C ASP A 141 -11.95 1.45 -9.28
N ASN A 142 -13.09 1.40 -8.58
CA ASN A 142 -13.74 0.16 -8.17
C ASN A 142 -14.20 -0.69 -9.37
N GLU A 143 -14.72 -0.06 -10.42
CA GLU A 143 -15.24 -0.78 -11.59
C GLU A 143 -14.10 -1.42 -12.38
N LEU A 144 -12.94 -0.77 -12.43
CA LEU A 144 -11.74 -1.35 -13.02
C LEU A 144 -11.30 -2.62 -12.28
N LEU A 145 -11.25 -2.59 -10.93
CA LEU A 145 -10.90 -3.78 -10.15
C LEU A 145 -11.91 -4.90 -10.31
N LYS A 146 -13.20 -4.56 -10.35
CA LYS A 146 -14.26 -5.56 -10.59
C LYS A 146 -14.10 -6.21 -11.96
N ALA A 147 -13.77 -5.45 -12.99
CA ALA A 147 -13.54 -5.96 -14.33
C ALA A 147 -12.24 -6.80 -14.44
N GLY A 148 -11.15 -6.38 -13.78
CA GLY A 148 -9.84 -7.02 -13.87
C GLY A 148 -9.61 -8.19 -12.91
N CYS A 149 -10.19 -8.13 -11.71
CA CYS A 149 -9.96 -9.11 -10.63
C CYS A 149 -11.19 -9.98 -10.34
N GLY A 150 -12.32 -9.75 -11.03
CA GLY A 150 -13.57 -10.48 -10.79
C GLY A 150 -14.05 -10.29 -9.36
N ASN A 151 -14.13 -11.39 -8.59
CA ASN A 151 -14.50 -11.35 -7.17
C ASN A 151 -13.28 -11.20 -6.23
N SER A 152 -12.05 -11.35 -6.73
CA SER A 152 -10.81 -11.29 -5.94
C SER A 152 -10.34 -9.86 -5.70
N PHE A 153 -11.20 -9.00 -5.17
CA PHE A 153 -10.84 -7.62 -4.83
C PHE A 153 -11.51 -7.15 -3.55
N ALA A 154 -11.00 -6.08 -2.96
CA ALA A 154 -11.57 -5.43 -1.78
C ALA A 154 -11.17 -3.95 -1.75
N PRO A 155 -11.80 -3.12 -0.88
CA PRO A 155 -11.20 -1.86 -0.46
C PRO A 155 -9.82 -2.10 0.15
N PHE A 156 -8.87 -1.21 -0.11
CA PHE A 156 -7.59 -1.23 0.58
C PHE A 156 -7.82 -0.84 2.06
N PRO A 157 -7.24 -1.56 3.03
CA PRO A 157 -7.49 -1.30 4.44
C PRO A 157 -7.04 0.10 4.85
N LYS A 158 -7.89 0.80 5.59
CA LYS A 158 -7.57 2.11 6.16
C LYS A 158 -6.47 1.99 7.20
N GLY A 159 -5.67 3.05 7.38
CA GLY A 159 -4.66 3.05 8.44
C GLY A 159 -3.55 2.01 8.22
N CYS A 160 -3.40 1.55 6.99
CA CYS A 160 -2.51 0.47 6.62
C CYS A 160 -1.57 0.88 5.49
N PHE A 161 -0.49 0.11 5.39
CA PHE A 161 0.45 0.16 4.29
C PHE A 161 0.83 -1.26 3.88
N TYR A 162 1.28 -1.41 2.64
CA TYR A 162 1.82 -2.63 2.09
C TYR A 162 3.24 -2.38 1.60
N THR A 163 4.17 -3.28 1.93
CA THR A 163 5.52 -3.30 1.34
C THR A 163 5.84 -4.68 0.79
N THR A 164 6.72 -4.75 -0.21
CA THR A 164 7.21 -6.03 -0.75
C THR A 164 7.75 -6.97 0.33
N SER A 165 8.50 -6.45 1.29
CA SER A 165 9.16 -7.25 2.34
C SER A 165 8.28 -7.52 3.56
N GLY A 166 7.43 -6.56 3.95
CA GLY A 166 6.63 -6.63 5.18
C GLY A 166 5.17 -7.07 4.96
N GLY A 167 4.72 -7.15 3.71
CA GLY A 167 3.32 -7.38 3.39
C GLY A 167 2.42 -6.25 3.89
N LEU A 168 1.14 -6.56 4.12
CA LEU A 168 0.16 -5.61 4.66
C LEU A 168 0.35 -5.45 6.18
N GLN A 169 0.44 -4.20 6.65
CA GLN A 169 0.62 -3.84 8.06
C GLN A 169 -0.19 -2.59 8.41
N SER A 170 -0.62 -2.48 9.68
CA SER A 170 -1.21 -1.24 10.19
C SER A 170 -0.11 -0.29 10.67
N PHE A 171 -0.20 1.00 10.32
CA PHE A 171 0.65 2.03 10.94
C PHE A 171 0.01 2.64 12.19
N GLU A 172 -1.32 2.50 12.35
CA GLU A 172 -2.04 2.88 13.57
C GLU A 172 -1.75 1.88 14.71
N HIS A 173 -1.66 0.59 14.36
CA HIS A 173 -1.41 -0.51 15.29
C HIS A 173 -0.22 -1.38 14.83
N PRO A 174 1.02 -0.84 14.84
CA PRO A 174 2.18 -1.49 14.22
C PRO A 174 2.59 -2.81 14.87
N LEU A 175 2.17 -3.05 16.11
CA LEU A 175 2.46 -4.27 16.87
C LEU A 175 1.34 -5.32 16.78
N ASN A 176 0.25 -5.03 16.06
CA ASN A 176 -0.89 -5.93 15.96
C ASN A 176 -0.89 -6.66 14.62
N GLU A 177 -1.46 -7.85 14.61
CA GLU A 177 -1.70 -8.60 13.39
C GLU A 177 -2.95 -8.09 12.66
N LEU A 178 -2.98 -8.27 11.33
CA LEU A 178 -4.15 -8.01 10.51
C LEU A 178 -4.80 -9.34 10.14
N LYS A 179 -6.08 -9.49 10.49
CA LYS A 179 -6.88 -10.66 10.15
C LYS A 179 -7.72 -10.39 8.92
N ALA A 180 -7.68 -11.33 7.98
CA ALA A 180 -8.59 -11.35 6.84
C ALA A 180 -10.01 -11.73 7.30
N VAL A 181 -10.98 -10.92 6.92
CA VAL A 181 -12.41 -11.13 7.15
C VAL A 181 -13.08 -11.26 5.78
N PRO A 182 -13.60 -12.46 5.43
CA PRO A 182 -14.26 -12.69 4.15
C PRO A 182 -15.39 -11.69 3.90
N ARG A 183 -15.48 -11.19 2.67
CA ARG A 183 -16.52 -10.27 2.21
C ARG A 183 -17.52 -11.04 1.33
N VAL A 184 -18.80 -10.69 1.46
CA VAL A 184 -19.84 -11.07 0.49
C VAL A 184 -20.39 -9.83 -0.20
N ASP A 185 -20.75 -9.95 -1.47
CA ASP A 185 -21.39 -8.88 -2.23
C ASP A 185 -22.91 -8.84 -1.96
N SER A 186 -23.61 -7.93 -2.65
CA SER A 186 -25.07 -7.79 -2.52
C SER A 186 -25.85 -9.00 -3.05
N GLN A 187 -25.22 -9.91 -3.79
CA GLN A 187 -25.77 -11.17 -4.28
C GLN A 187 -25.42 -12.35 -3.36
N GLY A 188 -24.72 -12.09 -2.24
CA GLY A 188 -24.26 -13.13 -1.32
C GLY A 188 -23.03 -13.92 -1.82
N GLN A 189 -22.38 -13.47 -2.90
CA GLN A 189 -21.17 -14.12 -3.42
C GLN A 189 -19.94 -13.65 -2.66
N MET A 190 -19.05 -14.60 -2.33
CA MET A 190 -17.75 -14.29 -1.72
C MET A 190 -16.91 -13.42 -2.66
N CYS A 191 -16.36 -12.33 -2.13
CA CYS A 191 -15.58 -11.36 -2.90
C CYS A 191 -14.40 -10.78 -2.10
N GLY A 192 -13.33 -11.56 -2.03
CA GLY A 192 -12.09 -11.24 -1.34
C GLY A 192 -12.30 -11.12 0.16
N SER A 193 -11.35 -10.46 0.83
CA SER A 193 -11.43 -10.16 2.25
C SER A 193 -11.12 -8.71 2.52
N THR A 194 -11.78 -8.18 3.55
CA THR A 194 -11.32 -6.96 4.23
C THR A 194 -10.32 -7.36 5.30
N PHE A 195 -9.39 -6.48 5.66
CA PHE A 195 -8.40 -6.76 6.71
C PHE A 195 -8.67 -5.86 7.90
N LYS A 196 -8.73 -6.44 9.09
CA LYS A 196 -8.98 -5.73 10.35
C LYS A 196 -7.86 -6.02 11.34
N VAL A 197 -7.54 -5.03 12.16
CA VAL A 197 -6.59 -5.19 13.25
C VAL A 197 -7.14 -6.17 14.26
N ASP A 198 -6.36 -7.18 14.59
CA ASP A 198 -6.62 -8.04 15.73
C ASP A 198 -6.11 -7.35 16.99
N SER A 199 -7.03 -6.88 17.82
CA SER A 199 -6.72 -6.22 19.09
C SER A 199 -6.06 -7.14 20.11
N GLU A 200 -6.26 -8.46 19.99
CA GLU A 200 -5.81 -9.46 20.97
C GLU A 200 -4.51 -10.15 20.55
N ALA A 201 -4.24 -10.27 19.25
CA ALA A 201 -2.98 -10.80 18.72
C ALA A 201 -1.93 -9.71 18.53
N LYS A 202 -0.99 -9.65 19.49
CA LYS A 202 0.27 -8.91 19.30
C LYS A 202 1.21 -9.76 18.44
N LYS A 203 1.84 -9.14 17.45
CA LYS A 203 2.99 -9.73 16.78
C LYS A 203 4.02 -10.11 17.82
N ASP A 204 4.51 -11.34 17.75
CA ASP A 204 5.48 -11.86 18.69
C ASP A 204 6.74 -10.99 18.62
N SER A 205 6.92 -10.09 19.58
CA SER A 205 8.06 -9.17 19.64
C SER A 205 9.29 -9.85 20.24
N GLY A 206 9.37 -11.18 20.12
CA GLY A 206 10.47 -11.99 20.61
C GLY A 206 11.75 -11.44 20.02
N ILE A 207 12.54 -10.75 20.85
CA ILE A 207 13.87 -10.26 20.48
C ILE A 207 14.60 -11.46 19.88
N PRO A 208 14.90 -11.48 18.57
CA PRO A 208 15.76 -12.54 18.07
C PRO A 208 17.07 -12.33 18.81
N ARG A 209 17.53 -13.34 19.56
CA ARG A 209 18.90 -13.33 20.11
C ARG A 209 19.84 -13.44 18.92
N VAL A 210 20.14 -12.28 18.34
CA VAL A 210 21.06 -12.18 17.24
C VAL A 210 22.45 -12.27 17.83
N GLY A 211 23.06 -13.46 17.77
CA GLY A 211 24.50 -13.58 17.97
C GLY A 211 25.22 -12.71 16.94
N SER A 212 26.46 -12.31 17.23
CA SER A 212 27.30 -11.38 16.46
C SER A 212 27.61 -11.78 15.00
N ALA A 213 26.86 -12.73 14.43
CA ALA A 213 27.00 -13.28 13.09
C ALA A 213 25.78 -13.05 12.18
N ALA A 214 24.78 -12.24 12.57
CA ALA A 214 23.76 -11.81 11.61
C ALA A 214 24.28 -10.69 10.73
N ASP A 215 25.02 -11.13 9.73
CA ASP A 215 25.33 -10.35 8.53
C ASP A 215 24.02 -10.19 7.74
N TRP A 216 23.46 -8.98 7.75
CA TRP A 216 22.34 -8.60 6.88
C TRP A 216 22.78 -8.42 5.41
N SER A 217 24.03 -8.74 5.09
CA SER A 217 24.66 -8.61 3.77
C SER A 217 24.47 -9.82 2.84
N ASN A 218 23.91 -10.95 3.31
CA ASN A 218 23.86 -12.20 2.54
C ASN A 218 22.54 -12.44 1.75
N HIS A 219 21.92 -11.41 1.18
CA HIS A 219 20.75 -11.58 0.30
C HIS A 219 20.88 -10.86 -1.06
N PHE A 220 22.08 -10.86 -1.64
CA PHE A 220 22.30 -10.52 -3.05
C PHE A 220 23.03 -11.66 -3.77
#